data_AF-A0A7Y4QAX0-F1
#
_entry.id   AF-A0A7Y4QAX0-F1
#
_cell.length_a   1.000
_cell.length_b   1.000
_cell.length_c   1.000
_cell.angle_alpha   90.00
_cell.angle_beta   90.00
_cell.angle_gamma   90.00
#
_symmetry.space_group_name_H-M   'P 1'
#
loop_
_entity.id
_entity.type
_entity.pdbx_description
1 polymer ?
#
loop_
_entity_poly.entity_id
_entity_poly.type
_entity_poly.pdbx_seq_one_letter_code
_entity_poly.pdbx_strand_id
1 'polypeptide(L)'
;MYVPFETLPDHARIWVYQASRKLSEAEVEKVRNTQQAFCQKWEAHGQALHSSFKIEHNQFLILSVDEGVHSASGCSIDGSVRILKSYQAELGISFLDPSQVAFMINGEVKLFPRLEVK
;
A
#
# COMPACT_ATOMS: atom_id res chain seq x y z
N MET A 1 -3.12 -14.57 2.74
CA MET A 1 -4.53 -14.88 2.43
C MET A 1 -5.30 -13.58 2.36
N TYR A 2 -5.99 -13.30 1.26
CA TYR A 2 -6.77 -12.07 1.13
C TYR A 2 -8.11 -12.19 1.87
N VAL A 3 -8.50 -11.13 2.58
CA VAL A 3 -9.82 -10.92 3.16
C VAL A 3 -10.35 -9.53 2.77
N PRO A 4 -11.67 -9.29 2.72
CA PRO A 4 -12.20 -7.96 2.47
C PRO A 4 -11.73 -6.95 3.54
N PHE A 5 -11.38 -5.73 3.14
CA PHE A 5 -10.75 -4.75 4.03
C PHE A 5 -11.60 -4.43 5.27
N GLU A 6 -12.92 -4.28 5.09
CA GLU A 6 -13.88 -3.97 6.16
C GLU A 6 -14.06 -5.09 7.20
N THR A 7 -13.47 -6.27 6.96
CA THR A 7 -13.52 -7.41 7.89
C THR A 7 -12.31 -7.48 8.82
N LEU A 8 -11.29 -6.65 8.58
CA LEU A 8 -10.11 -6.58 9.43
C LEU A 8 -10.46 -5.90 10.76
N PRO A 9 -9.86 -6.33 11.88
CA PRO A 9 -10.11 -5.72 13.17
C PRO A 9 -9.47 -4.33 13.28
N ASP A 10 -9.97 -3.47 14.17
CA ASP A 10 -9.46 -2.10 14.37
C ASP A 10 -7.98 -2.02 14.80
N HIS A 11 -7.44 -3.12 15.35
CA HIS A 11 -6.04 -3.23 15.73
C HIS A 11 -5.15 -3.80 14.61
N ALA A 12 -5.70 -4.06 13.43
CA ALA A 12 -4.92 -4.52 12.29
C ALA A 12 -3.84 -3.47 11.96
N ARG A 13 -2.64 -3.96 11.71
CA ARG A 13 -1.54 -3.08 11.33
C ARG A 13 -1.76 -2.60 9.91
N ILE A 14 -1.47 -1.32 9.67
CA ILE A 14 -1.53 -0.73 8.33
C ILE A 14 -0.19 -0.12 7.94
N TRP A 15 0.11 -0.17 6.64
CA TRP A 15 1.14 0.63 5.98
C TRP A 15 0.47 1.47 4.90
N VAL A 16 0.80 2.76 4.86
CA VAL A 16 0.26 3.70 3.89
C VAL A 16 1.38 4.14 2.97
N TYR A 17 1.22 3.89 1.67
CA TYR A 17 2.19 4.25 0.64
C TYR A 17 1.60 5.28 -0.31
N GLN A 18 2.22 6.46 -0.34
CA GLN A 18 1.82 7.57 -1.20
C GLN A 18 2.54 7.50 -2.55
N ALA A 19 1.79 7.45 -3.65
CA ALA A 19 2.36 7.58 -4.99
C ALA A 19 2.78 9.03 -5.28
N SER A 20 3.85 9.20 -6.06
CA SER A 20 4.40 10.50 -6.50
C SER A 20 3.47 11.29 -7.42
N ARG A 21 2.39 10.66 -7.90
CA ARG A 21 1.30 11.28 -8.66
C ARG A 21 0.02 10.46 -8.48
N LYS A 22 -1.11 11.05 -8.85
CA LYS A 22 -2.37 10.33 -9.00
C LYS A 22 -2.23 9.26 -10.10
N LEU A 23 -2.78 8.09 -9.84
CA LEU A 23 -2.90 6.98 -10.78
C LEU A 23 -4.17 7.16 -11.62
N SER A 24 -4.07 6.82 -12.89
CA SER A 24 -5.24 6.66 -13.76
C SER A 24 -6.07 5.43 -13.35
N GLU A 25 -7.32 5.35 -13.77
CA GLU A 25 -8.19 4.22 -13.45
C GLU A 25 -7.62 2.88 -13.92
N ALA A 26 -6.98 2.85 -15.10
CA ALA A 26 -6.32 1.66 -15.63
C ALA A 26 -5.13 1.22 -14.76
N GLU A 27 -4.35 2.18 -14.25
CA GLU A 27 -3.24 1.90 -13.35
C GLU A 27 -3.74 1.42 -11.98
N VAL A 28 -4.81 2.03 -11.45
CA VAL A 28 -5.45 1.58 -10.21
C VAL A 28 -5.93 0.13 -10.33
N GLU A 29 -6.59 -0.22 -11.44
CA GLU A 29 -7.07 -1.58 -11.67
C GLU A 29 -5.92 -2.60 -11.76
N LYS A 30 -4.82 -2.20 -12.39
CA LYS A 30 -3.62 -3.02 -12.48
C LYS A 30 -2.97 -3.27 -11.11
N VAL A 31 -2.84 -2.22 -10.30
CA VAL A 31 -2.34 -2.32 -8.92
C VAL A 31 -3.30 -3.20 -8.11
N ARG A 32 -4.61 -2.99 -8.23
CA ARG A 32 -5.63 -3.78 -7.52
C ARG A 32 -5.51 -5.28 -7.79
N ASN A 33 -5.46 -5.68 -9.05
CA ASN A 33 -5.34 -7.10 -9.43
C ASN A 33 -4.05 -7.72 -8.90
N THR A 34 -2.92 -7.02 -9.05
CA THR A 34 -1.62 -7.52 -8.58
C THR A 34 -1.54 -7.58 -7.06
N GLN A 35 -2.08 -6.57 -6.37
CA GLN A 35 -2.07 -6.46 -4.92
C GLN A 35 -2.99 -7.49 -4.27
N GLN A 36 -4.12 -7.82 -4.90
CA GLN A 36 -5.00 -8.91 -4.45
C GLN A 36 -4.30 -10.27 -4.56
N ALA A 37 -3.61 -10.53 -5.68
CA ALA A 37 -2.83 -11.75 -5.86
C ALA A 37 -1.68 -11.86 -4.85
N PHE A 38 -1.01 -10.74 -4.53
CA PHE A 38 -0.04 -10.68 -3.44
C PHE A 38 -0.72 -10.97 -2.09
N CYS A 39 -1.82 -10.27 -1.78
CA CYS A 39 -2.78 -10.50 -0.69
C CYS A 39 -2.97 -11.99 -0.38
N GLN A 40 -3.35 -12.70 -1.44
CA GLN A 40 -3.68 -14.11 -1.39
C GLN A 40 -2.50 -14.97 -0.94
N LYS A 41 -1.30 -14.67 -1.43
CA LYS A 41 -0.07 -15.45 -1.25
C LYS A 41 0.85 -14.93 -0.15
N TRP A 42 0.53 -13.79 0.46
CA TRP A 42 1.42 -13.17 1.44
C TRP A 42 1.46 -14.01 2.72
N GLU A 43 2.67 -14.36 3.14
CA GLU A 43 2.95 -15.27 4.25
C GLU A 43 4.17 -14.82 5.05
N ALA A 44 4.22 -15.23 6.32
CA ALA A 44 5.37 -15.08 7.20
C ALA A 44 5.70 -16.45 7.80
N HIS A 45 6.94 -16.91 7.64
CA HIS A 45 7.40 -18.23 8.13
C HIS A 45 6.48 -19.40 7.67
N GLY A 46 5.98 -19.33 6.43
CA GLY A 46 5.08 -20.34 5.86
C GLY A 46 3.63 -20.26 6.35
N GLN A 47 3.31 -19.29 7.22
CA GLN A 47 1.93 -19.04 7.68
C GLN A 47 1.31 -17.91 6.87
N ALA A 48 0.12 -18.14 6.35
CA ALA A 48 -0.61 -17.13 5.59
C ALA A 48 -0.95 -15.93 6.47
N LEU A 49 -0.65 -14.73 5.99
CA LEU A 49 -1.04 -13.49 6.65
C LEU A 49 -2.48 -13.13 6.26
N HIS A 50 -3.35 -12.84 7.23
CA HIS A 50 -4.69 -12.32 6.97
C HIS A 50 -4.60 -10.88 6.47
N SER A 51 -4.56 -10.83 5.15
CA SER A 51 -4.26 -9.75 4.22
C SER A 51 -5.40 -8.86 3.77
N SER A 52 -5.28 -7.54 3.75
CA SER A 52 -6.06 -6.76 2.79
C SER A 52 -5.34 -5.53 2.29
N PHE A 53 -5.95 -4.84 1.34
CA PHE A 53 -5.47 -3.56 0.88
C PHE A 53 -6.62 -2.68 0.40
N LYS A 54 -6.36 -1.37 0.34
CA LYS A 54 -7.26 -0.38 -0.24
C LYS A 54 -6.46 0.62 -1.06
N ILE A 55 -7.06 1.15 -2.11
CA ILE A 55 -6.50 2.27 -2.87
C ILE A 55 -7.41 3.47 -2.65
N GLU A 56 -6.87 4.51 -2.05
CA GLU A 56 -7.62 5.74 -1.71
C GLU A 56 -7.12 6.92 -2.54
N HIS A 57 -8.06 7.78 -2.94
CA HIS A 57 -7.82 8.96 -3.78
C HIS A 57 -7.08 8.68 -5.10
N ASN A 58 -7.05 7.41 -5.54
CA ASN A 58 -6.20 6.92 -6.63
C ASN A 58 -4.72 7.28 -6.46
N GLN A 59 -4.23 7.43 -5.22
CA GLN A 59 -2.86 7.86 -4.96
C GLN A 59 -2.23 7.20 -3.75
N PHE A 60 -3.03 6.66 -2.82
CA PHE A 60 -2.54 5.95 -1.65
C PHE A 60 -2.85 4.47 -1.75
N LEU A 61 -1.83 3.64 -1.63
CA LEU A 61 -1.99 2.21 -1.38
C LEU A 61 -1.89 1.96 0.12
N ILE A 62 -2.97 1.50 0.72
CA ILE A 62 -3.05 1.10 2.11
C ILE A 62 -2.97 -0.42 2.14
N LEU A 63 -1.90 -0.98 2.70
CA LEU A 63 -1.75 -2.41 2.97
C LEU A 63 -2.07 -2.67 4.43
N SER A 64 -2.83 -3.72 4.72
CA SER A 64 -3.18 -4.09 6.08
C SER A 64 -3.02 -5.57 6.35
N VAL A 65 -2.68 -5.90 7.60
CA VAL A 65 -2.59 -7.28 8.09
C VAL A 65 -3.16 -7.38 9.50
N ASP A 66 -3.92 -8.44 9.74
CA ASP A 66 -4.36 -8.82 11.08
C ASP A 66 -3.21 -9.52 11.82
N GLU A 67 -2.44 -8.76 12.62
CA GLU A 67 -1.34 -9.29 13.43
C GLU A 67 -1.84 -10.09 14.65
N GLY A 68 -3.15 -10.08 14.96
CA GLY A 68 -3.77 -10.93 15.97
C GLY A 68 -3.91 -12.39 15.54
N VAL A 69 -3.97 -12.64 14.23
CA VAL A 69 -3.90 -14.00 13.65
C VAL A 69 -2.45 -14.44 13.51
N HIS A 70 -1.68 -13.71 12.69
CA HIS A 70 -0.25 -13.95 12.50
C HIS A 70 0.47 -12.64 12.19
N SER A 71 1.52 -12.34 12.94
CA SER A 71 2.30 -11.12 12.74
C SER A 71 3.18 -11.21 11.49
N ALA A 72 3.34 -10.07 10.80
CA ALA A 72 4.28 -9.98 9.70
C ALA A 72 5.74 -10.09 10.20
N SER A 73 6.58 -10.82 9.47
CA SER A 73 8.02 -10.91 9.74
C SER A 73 8.80 -9.89 8.90
N GLY A 74 10.08 -9.65 9.24
CA GLY A 74 10.94 -8.78 8.42
C GLY A 74 10.99 -9.22 6.96
N CYS A 75 11.15 -10.52 6.70
CA CYS A 75 11.17 -11.06 5.35
C CYS A 75 9.83 -10.91 4.62
N SER A 76 8.69 -11.04 5.33
CA SER A 76 7.38 -10.84 4.71
C SER A 76 7.15 -9.37 4.35
N ILE A 77 7.61 -8.44 5.20
CA ILE A 77 7.58 -6.99 4.94
C ILE A 77 8.50 -6.64 3.75
N ASP A 78 9.69 -7.23 3.66
CA ASP A 78 10.56 -7.05 2.47
C ASP A 78 9.86 -7.49 1.18
N GLY A 79 9.02 -8.53 1.27
CA GLY A 79 8.14 -8.99 0.18
C GLY A 79 7.14 -7.92 -0.26
N SER A 80 6.50 -7.21 0.68
CA SER A 80 5.58 -6.11 0.33
C SER A 80 6.31 -4.93 -0.32
N VAL A 81 7.50 -4.58 0.18
CA VAL A 81 8.35 -3.54 -0.42
C VAL A 81 8.79 -3.93 -1.84
N ARG A 82 9.09 -5.20 -2.09
CA ARG A 82 9.44 -5.70 -3.43
C ARG A 82 8.29 -5.51 -4.43
N ILE A 83 7.05 -5.78 -4.01
CA ILE A 83 5.86 -5.54 -4.83
C ILE A 83 5.71 -4.05 -5.15
N LEU A 84 5.88 -3.16 -4.17
CA LEU A 84 5.85 -1.71 -4.43
C LEU A 84 6.88 -1.28 -5.46
N LYS A 85 8.12 -1.78 -5.36
CA LYS A 85 9.17 -1.50 -6.34
C LYS A 85 8.80 -1.97 -7.75
N SER A 86 8.05 -3.07 -7.87
CA SER A 86 7.55 -3.54 -9.16
C SER A 86 6.56 -2.55 -9.78
N TYR A 87 5.65 -1.98 -8.99
CA TYR A 87 4.73 -0.93 -9.45
C TYR A 87 5.47 0.32 -9.88
N GLN A 88 6.50 0.73 -9.12
CA GLN A 88 7.31 1.90 -9.47
C GLN A 88 7.99 1.73 -10.84
N ALA A 89 8.60 0.56 -11.08
CA ALA A 89 9.27 0.26 -12.34
C ALA A 89 8.29 0.21 -13.52
N GLU A 90 7.10 -0.34 -13.30
CA GLU A 90 6.10 -0.53 -14.34
C GLU A 90 5.31 0.74 -14.69
N LEU A 91 5.03 1.59 -13.71
CA LEU A 91 4.17 2.76 -13.86
C LEU A 91 4.94 4.09 -13.92
N GLY A 92 6.26 4.06 -13.69
CA GLY A 92 7.08 5.27 -13.64
C GLY A 92 6.68 6.21 -12.50
N ILE A 93 6.37 5.65 -11.33
CA ILE A 93 5.98 6.38 -10.12
C ILE A 93 6.94 6.05 -8.97
N SER A 94 6.85 6.82 -7.88
CA SER A 94 7.47 6.47 -6.60
C SER A 94 6.43 6.28 -5.52
N PHE A 95 6.54 5.22 -4.72
CA PHE A 95 5.78 4.96 -3.49
C PHE A 95 6.62 5.16 -2.23
N LEU A 96 7.95 5.27 -2.39
CA LEU A 96 8.93 5.19 -1.31
C LEU A 96 9.79 6.46 -1.24
N ASP A 97 9.27 7.60 -1.70
CA ASP A 97 9.95 8.89 -1.63
C ASP A 97 9.55 9.65 -0.36
N PRO A 98 10.40 9.71 0.67
CA PRO A 98 10.11 10.43 1.92
C PRO A 98 10.32 11.95 1.79
N SER A 99 10.77 12.45 0.64
CA SER A 99 11.01 13.88 0.42
C SER A 99 9.73 14.65 0.11
N GLN A 100 8.62 13.97 -0.16
CA GLN A 100 7.33 14.56 -0.48
C GLN A 100 6.31 14.31 0.64
N VAL A 101 5.44 15.28 0.87
CA VAL A 101 4.31 15.19 1.81
C VAL A 101 3.02 15.53 1.06
N ALA A 102 2.00 14.71 1.25
CA ALA A 102 0.67 14.93 0.67
C ALA A 102 -0.23 15.78 1.57
N PHE A 103 -0.92 16.74 0.96
CA PHE A 103 -1.97 17.54 1.57
C PHE A 103 -3.28 17.37 0.79
N MET A 104 -4.40 17.35 1.52
CA MET A 104 -5.73 17.46 0.92
C MET A 104 -6.12 18.94 0.82
N ILE A 105 -6.18 19.48 -0.40
CA ILE A 105 -6.51 20.89 -0.67
C ILE A 105 -7.67 20.91 -1.64
N ASN A 106 -8.82 21.45 -1.21
CA ASN A 106 -10.04 21.54 -2.01
C ASN A 106 -10.51 20.18 -2.58
N GLY A 107 -10.33 19.09 -1.81
CA GLY A 107 -10.71 17.74 -2.23
C GLY A 107 -9.71 17.04 -3.16
N GLU A 108 -8.56 17.67 -3.44
CA GLU A 108 -7.47 17.09 -4.23
C GLU A 108 -6.21 16.87 -3.41
N VAL A 109 -5.51 15.77 -3.71
CA VAL A 109 -4.21 15.47 -3.12
C VAL A 109 -3.14 16.28 -3.86
N LYS A 110 -2.41 17.10 -3.12
CA LYS A 110 -1.26 17.88 -3.62
C LYS A 110 0.00 17.51 -2.86
N LEU A 111 1.09 17.28 -3.58
CA LEU A 111 2.39 16.93 -3.01
C LEU A 111 3.27 18.17 -2.90
N PHE A 112 3.94 18.30 -1.77
CA PHE A 112 4.90 19.37 -1.50
C PHE A 112 6.22 18.76 -1.02
N PRO A 113 7.37 19.36 -1.36
CA PRO A 113 8.63 19.01 -0.74
C PRO A 113 8.53 19.16 0.78
N ARG A 114 8.92 18.12 1.52
CA ARG A 114 8.86 18.07 2.99
C ARG A 114 9.60 19.24 3.63
N LEU A 115 10.67 19.73 3.00
CA LEU A 115 11.46 20.86 3.48
C LEU A 115 10.74 22.22 3.38
N GLU A 116 9.70 22.31 2.56
CA GLU A 116 8.92 23.53 2.37
C GLU A 116 7.69 23.60 3.30
N VAL A 117 7.38 22.50 3.98
CA VAL A 117 6.30 22.40 4.96
C VAL A 117 6.84 22.87 6.32
N LYS A 118 6.29 23.96 6.85
CA LYS A 118 6.60 24.50 8.19
C LYS A 118 5.52 24.17 9.20
#